data_AF-A0A3L6PC71-F1
#
_entry.id   AF-A0A3L6PC71-F1
#
_cell.length_a   1.000
_cell.length_b   1.000
_cell.length_c   1.000
_cell.angle_alpha   90.00
_cell.angle_beta   90.00
_cell.angle_gamma   90.00
#
_symmetry.space_group_name_H-M   'P 1'
#
loop_
_entity.id
_entity.type
_entity.pdbx_description
1 polymer ?
#
loop_
_entity_poly.entity_id
_entity_poly.type
_entity_poly.pdbx_seq_one_letter_code
_entity_poly.pdbx_strand_id
1 'polypeptide(L)'
;MSAHGADVAMPGGLGDQARAAARANAQATREGDKVNIGDVLSDATAKLAGDKAAATEDATRVVQAETFNDAETHARAGGVGAAVATAARLNEDNHLGDA
;
A
#
# COMPACT_ATOMS: atom_id res chain seq x y z
N MET A 1 -16.67 -6.92 4.25
CA MET A 1 -15.67 -7.46 3.30
C MET A 1 -14.53 -6.45 3.25
N SER A 2 -13.36 -6.74 3.82
CA SER A 2 -12.24 -5.78 3.93
C SER A 2 -11.33 -5.82 2.70
N ALA A 3 -10.68 -4.72 2.30
CA ALA A 3 -9.72 -4.71 1.19
C ALA A 3 -8.36 -5.40 1.50
N HIS A 4 -8.36 -6.44 2.34
CA HIS A 4 -7.30 -7.44 2.42
C HIS A 4 -7.79 -8.78 1.84
N GLY A 5 -7.44 -9.07 0.59
CA GLY A 5 -7.63 -10.39 -0.02
C GLY A 5 -6.66 -11.42 0.54
N ALA A 6 -5.63 -10.96 1.25
CA ALA A 6 -4.81 -11.72 2.17
C ALA A 6 -4.38 -10.74 3.26
N ASP A 7 -4.82 -10.93 4.50
CA ASP A 7 -4.41 -10.11 5.67
C ASP A 7 -2.97 -10.40 6.13
N VAL A 8 -2.19 -11.04 5.25
CA VAL A 8 -0.82 -11.46 5.49
C VAL A 8 0.03 -10.59 4.59
N ALA A 9 0.80 -9.68 5.18
CA ALA A 9 2.03 -9.24 4.57
C ALA A 9 2.85 -10.51 4.33
N MET A 10 2.76 -11.06 3.12
CA MET A 10 3.43 -12.29 2.76
C MET A 10 4.91 -12.05 3.03
N PRO A 11 5.58 -12.83 3.90
CA PRO A 11 7.02 -12.71 4.07
C PRO A 11 7.67 -12.82 2.68
N GLY A 12 8.33 -11.75 2.22
CA GLY A 12 8.88 -11.67 0.87
C GLY A 12 7.93 -11.12 -0.21
N GLY A 13 6.83 -10.48 0.18
CA GLY A 13 5.94 -9.72 -0.69
C GLY A 13 6.56 -8.41 -1.19
N LEU A 14 5.86 -7.72 -2.08
CA LEU A 14 6.38 -6.55 -2.80
C LEU A 14 6.89 -5.43 -1.87
N GLY A 15 6.17 -5.19 -0.76
CA GLY A 15 6.56 -4.18 0.24
C GLY A 15 7.84 -4.53 1.00
N ASP A 16 8.05 -5.81 1.32
CA ASP A 16 9.28 -6.28 1.95
C ASP A 16 10.47 -6.17 1.00
N GLN A 17 10.27 -6.51 -0.27
CA GLN A 17 11.29 -6.34 -1.31
C GLN A 17 11.65 -4.87 -1.52
N ALA A 18 10.65 -3.99 -1.59
CA ALA A 18 10.87 -2.55 -1.70
C ALA A 18 11.70 -2.02 -0.52
N ARG A 19 11.39 -2.47 0.70
CA ARG A 19 12.16 -2.09 1.90
C ARG A 19 13.58 -2.65 1.88
N ALA A 20 13.76 -3.91 1.46
CA ALA A 20 15.07 -4.52 1.32
C ALA A 20 15.92 -3.79 0.26
N ALA A 21 15.32 -3.45 -0.89
CA ALA A 21 15.94 -2.65 -1.94
C ALA A 21 16.35 -1.26 -1.42
N ALA A 22 15.49 -0.57 -0.67
CA ALA A 22 15.83 0.72 -0.08
C ALA A 22 17.02 0.62 0.88
N ARG A 23 17.07 -0.41 1.74
CA ARG A 23 18.20 -0.66 2.65
C ARG A 23 19.49 -0.98 1.89
N ALA A 24 19.41 -1.81 0.84
CA ALA A 24 20.55 -2.14 -0.01
C ALA A 24 21.08 -0.90 -0.75
N ASN A 25 20.18 -0.10 -1.34
CA ASN A 25 20.53 1.13 -2.05
C ASN A 25 21.16 2.19 -1.14
N ALA A 26 20.77 2.23 0.14
CA ALA A 26 21.40 3.11 1.12
C ALA A 26 22.86 2.73 1.45
N GLN A 27 23.24 1.46 1.21
CA GLN A 27 24.60 0.96 1.42
C GLN A 27 25.42 0.87 0.11
N ALA A 28 24.77 1.00 -1.05
CA ALA A 28 25.41 0.92 -2.36
C ALA A 28 26.34 2.13 -2.57
N THR A 29 27.59 1.86 -2.99
CA THR A 29 28.60 2.90 -3.25
C THR A 29 28.66 3.30 -4.73
N ARG A 30 28.03 2.52 -5.61
CA ARG A 30 27.97 2.74 -7.06
C ARG A 30 26.54 2.66 -7.54
N GLU A 31 26.18 3.49 -8.51
CA GLU A 31 24.84 3.51 -9.08
C GLU A 31 24.45 2.18 -9.73
N GLY A 32 25.42 1.47 -10.34
CA GLY A 32 25.17 0.16 -10.96
C GLY A 32 24.82 -0.96 -9.99
N ASP A 33 25.07 -0.78 -8.69
CA ASP A 33 24.74 -1.76 -7.65
C ASP A 33 23.35 -1.51 -7.03
N LYS A 34 22.67 -0.42 -7.44
CA LYS A 34 21.34 -0.10 -6.93
C LYS A 34 20.29 -1.00 -7.57
N VAL A 35 19.35 -1.41 -6.74
CA VAL A 35 18.12 -2.06 -7.14
C VAL A 35 17.16 -0.99 -7.67
N ASN A 36 16.69 -1.17 -8.89
CA ASN A 36 15.80 -0.23 -9.55
C ASN A 36 14.34 -0.55 -9.22
N ILE A 37 13.46 0.42 -9.47
CA ILE A 37 12.03 0.21 -9.25
C ILE A 37 11.47 -0.89 -10.17
N GLY A 38 12.02 -1.04 -11.38
CA GLY A 38 11.66 -2.13 -12.29
C GLY A 38 11.98 -3.51 -11.71
N ASP A 39 13.09 -3.64 -10.98
CA ASP A 39 13.48 -4.90 -10.34
C ASP A 39 12.50 -5.27 -9.22
N VAL A 40 12.10 -4.28 -8.41
CA VAL A 40 11.11 -4.45 -7.33
C VAL A 40 9.72 -4.79 -7.89
N LEU A 41 9.33 -4.21 -9.03
CA LEU A 41 7.99 -4.40 -9.62
C LEU A 41 7.91 -5.57 -10.61
N SER A 42 9.02 -6.25 -10.89
CA SER A 42 9.14 -7.27 -11.94
C SER A 42 8.13 -8.42 -11.86
N ASP A 43 7.68 -8.76 -10.65
CA ASP A 43 6.70 -9.81 -10.39
C ASP A 43 5.47 -9.32 -9.60
N ALA A 44 5.19 -8.02 -9.66
CA ALA A 44 4.08 -7.39 -8.94
C ALA A 44 2.73 -8.05 -9.24
N THR A 45 2.45 -8.42 -10.48
CA THR A 45 1.20 -9.09 -10.88
C THR A 45 1.01 -10.46 -10.23
N ALA A 46 2.11 -11.17 -9.92
CA ALA A 46 2.04 -12.46 -9.25
C ALA A 46 1.97 -12.34 -7.72
N LYS A 47 2.53 -11.26 -7.17
CA LYS A 47 2.64 -11.05 -5.70
C LYS A 47 1.53 -10.22 -5.10
N LEU A 48 0.87 -9.37 -5.89
CA LEU A 48 -0.27 -8.59 -5.44
C LEU A 48 -1.55 -9.40 -5.60
N ALA A 49 -2.41 -9.32 -4.59
CA ALA A 49 -3.79 -9.78 -4.75
C ALA A 49 -4.47 -8.97 -5.87
N GLY A 50 -5.42 -9.59 -6.57
CA GLY A 50 -6.20 -8.90 -7.60
C GLY A 50 -7.02 -7.74 -7.04
N ASP A 51 -7.55 -6.93 -7.95
CA ASP A 51 -8.34 -5.74 -7.62
C ASP A 51 -9.54 -6.07 -6.74
N LYS A 52 -9.89 -5.14 -5.85
CA LYS A 52 -11.12 -5.20 -5.08
C LYS A 52 -11.58 -3.83 -4.60
N ALA A 53 -12.86 -3.77 -4.22
CA ALA A 53 -13.45 -2.58 -3.64
C ALA A 53 -12.71 -2.16 -2.36
N ALA A 54 -12.41 -0.86 -2.25
CA ALA A 54 -11.88 -0.27 -1.03
C ALA A 54 -12.91 -0.40 0.10
N ALA A 55 -12.45 -0.74 1.30
CA ALA A 55 -13.27 -0.78 2.51
C ALA A 55 -12.70 0.15 3.60
N THR A 56 -13.51 0.42 4.62
CA THR A 56 -13.14 1.31 5.72
C THR A 56 -11.89 0.83 6.47
N GLU A 57 -11.65 -0.48 6.56
CA GLU A 57 -10.43 -1.01 7.19
C GLU A 57 -9.15 -0.66 6.40
N ASP A 58 -9.23 -0.56 5.07
CA ASP A 58 -8.05 -0.26 4.24
C ASP A 58 -7.72 1.21 4.31
N ALA A 59 -8.74 2.06 4.36
CA ALA A 59 -8.54 3.47 4.68
C ALA A 59 -7.82 3.65 6.02
N THR A 60 -8.23 2.88 7.04
CA THR A 60 -7.60 2.91 8.36
C THR A 60 -6.13 2.50 8.29
N ARG A 61 -5.82 1.40 7.60
CA ARG A 61 -4.43 0.93 7.42
C ARG A 61 -3.58 1.92 6.62
N VAL A 62 -4.15 2.56 5.58
CA VAL A 62 -3.44 3.58 4.79
C VAL A 62 -3.18 4.83 5.62
N VAL A 63 -4.15 5.32 6.40
CA VAL A 63 -3.96 6.47 7.31
C VAL A 63 -2.86 6.16 8.32
N GLN A 64 -2.85 4.96 8.90
CA GLN A 64 -1.76 4.53 9.78
C GLN A 64 -0.41 4.56 9.05
N ALA A 65 -0.31 3.99 7.85
CA ALA A 65 0.92 3.98 7.07
C ALA A 65 1.40 5.40 6.70
N GLU A 66 0.50 6.29 6.30
CA GLU A 66 0.81 7.70 6.03
C GLU A 66 1.35 8.39 7.28
N THR A 67 0.69 8.17 8.41
CA THR A 67 1.06 8.76 9.70
C THR A 67 2.41 8.23 10.20
N PHE A 68 2.68 6.93 10.04
CA PHE A 68 3.94 6.29 10.45
C PHE A 68 5.15 6.75 9.62
N ASN A 69 4.93 7.13 8.36
CA ASN A 69 6.00 7.59 7.48
C ASN A 69 6.24 9.10 7.56
N ASP A 70 5.34 9.85 8.20
CA ASP A 70 5.51 11.27 8.47
C ASP A 70 6.27 11.49 9.78
N ALA A 71 7.35 12.28 9.74
CA ALA A 71 8.15 12.58 10.92
C ALA A 71 7.37 13.35 12.00
N GLU A 72 6.33 14.08 11.61
CA GLU A 72 5.42 14.81 12.50
C GLU A 72 4.18 13.99 12.88
N THR A 73 4.08 12.73 12.42
CA THR A 73 2.99 11.80 12.76
C THR A 73 1.61 12.39 12.43
N HIS A 74 1.51 13.02 11.27
CA HIS A 74 0.27 13.61 10.79
C HIS A 74 -0.35 12.80 9.66
N ALA A 75 -1.67 12.57 9.76
CA ALA A 75 -2.45 12.14 8.61
C ALA A 75 -2.53 13.32 7.62
N ARG A 76 -2.15 13.10 6.36
CA ARG A 76 -2.15 14.18 5.37
C ARG A 76 -3.57 14.53 4.97
N ALA A 77 -3.98 15.78 5.21
CA ALA A 77 -5.27 16.28 4.72
C ALA A 77 -5.32 16.17 3.18
N GLY A 78 -6.34 15.50 2.65
CA GLY A 78 -6.43 15.21 1.21
C GLY A 78 -5.43 14.16 0.70
N GLY A 79 -4.78 13.41 1.59
CA GLY A 79 -3.87 12.31 1.25
C GLY A 79 -4.58 11.05 0.75
N VAL A 80 -3.79 10.00 0.53
CA VAL A 80 -4.27 8.70 0.07
C VAL A 80 -5.24 8.10 1.08
N GLY A 81 -4.97 8.23 2.38
CA GLY A 81 -5.88 7.73 3.43
C GLY A 81 -7.28 8.36 3.36
N ALA A 82 -7.36 9.67 3.12
CA ALA A 82 -8.62 10.39 2.94
C ALA A 82 -9.33 9.99 1.64
N ALA A 83 -8.59 9.78 0.55
CA ALA A 83 -9.15 9.33 -0.71
C ALA A 83 -9.72 7.90 -0.61
N VAL A 84 -8.98 6.98 0.03
CA VAL A 84 -9.44 5.59 0.24
C VAL A 84 -10.65 5.57 1.17
N ALA A 85 -10.70 6.41 2.21
CA ALA A 85 -11.90 6.55 3.06
C ALA A 85 -13.12 7.02 2.28
N THR A 86 -12.94 7.95 1.34
CA THR A 86 -14.02 8.43 0.48
C THR A 86 -14.48 7.33 -0.48
N ALA A 87 -13.54 6.60 -1.09
CA ALA A 87 -13.84 5.47 -1.96
C ALA A 87 -14.58 4.35 -1.22
N ALA A 88 -14.18 4.03 0.01
CA ALA A 88 -14.85 3.04 0.83
C ALA A 88 -16.32 3.40 1.10
N ARG A 89 -16.60 4.65 1.46
CA ARG A 89 -17.99 5.13 1.66
C ARG A 89 -18.82 5.02 0.39
N LEU A 90 -18.26 5.44 -0.75
CA LEU A 90 -18.96 5.34 -2.04
C LEU A 90 -19.25 3.87 -2.41
N ASN A 91 -18.33 2.95 -2.13
CA ASN A 91 -18.55 1.53 -2.36
C ASN A 91 -19.63 0.96 -1.42
N GLU A 92 -19.65 1.35 -0.16
CA GLU A 92 -20.67 0.96 0.82
C GLU A 92 -22.07 1.48 0.43
N ASP A 93 -22.17 2.75 0.04
CA ASP A 93 -23.44 3.37 -0.40
C ASP A 93 -23.99 2.71 -1.67
N ASN A 94 -23.12 2.45 -2.67
CA ASN A 94 -23.51 1.73 -3.88
C ASN A 94 -23.95 0.29 -3.58
N HIS A 95 -23.32 -0.37 -2.61
CA HIS A 95 -23.69 -1.73 -2.22
C HIS A 95 -25.05 -1.76 -1.49
N LEU A 96 -25.44 -0.69 -0.81
CA LEU A 96 -26.75 -0.57 -0.14
C LEU A 96 -27.88 -0.19 -1.10
N GLY A 97 -27.58 0.47 -2.22
CA GLY A 97 -28.58 0.84 -3.25
C GLY A 97 -28.97 -0.30 -4.19
N ASP A 98 -28.20 -1.39 -4.22
CA ASP A 98 -28.40 -2.57 -5.08
C ASP A 98 -29.10 -3.74 -4.32
N ALA A 99 -29.52 -3.51 -3.07
CA ALA A 99 -30.18 -4.47 -2.17
C ALA A 99 -31.67 -4.13 -1.94
#